data_AF-I0YRR9-F1
#
_entry.id   AF-I0YRR9-F1
#
_cell.length_a   1.000
_cell.length_b   1.000
_cell.length_c   1.000
_cell.angle_alpha   90.00
_cell.angle_beta   90.00
_cell.angle_gamma   90.00
#
_symmetry.space_group_name_H-M   'P 1'
#
loop_
_entity.id
_entity.type
_entity.pdbx_description
1 polymer ?
#
loop_
_entity_poly.entity_id
_entity_poly.type
_entity_poly.pdbx_seq_one_letter_code
_entity_poly.pdbx_strand_id
1 'polypeptide(L)'
;LEILFLGTGAAMPSKYRNVTATYLHIFARGGMLLDCGEGTYGQLRRRYGAAAADAVVAGLTCVWISHIHADHHAGLARILAVRSALLGLGATPLPVIGPRPLRRVLAAVSQLEPMAFRYIDTSNTLPLPPDQAPDEVDGSPRAALEAVKAELGLERLESFPVVHCAHAFGLALASCDGWSLALSGDTRPCAAVVTAAKDATVLIHEDGEGYEYEQEAVAKRHSMTHEAVAAGQDARAYRTLLSHFSQRYPKIPTIDASFAASTCIAFDLMSVNLQDLPTLPAVVPALQLLFQDSEKEEAADA
;
A
#
# COMPACT_ATOMS: atom_id res chain seq x y z
N LEU A 1 9.94 5.44 -10.79
CA LEU A 1 8.86 4.77 -10.03
C LEU A 1 7.52 5.27 -10.57
N GLU A 2 6.60 4.35 -10.84
CA GLU A 2 5.18 4.59 -11.06
C GLU A 2 4.40 3.97 -9.88
N ILE A 3 3.52 4.74 -9.26
CA ILE A 3 2.64 4.31 -8.16
C ILE A 3 1.23 4.15 -8.74
N LEU A 4 0.74 2.92 -8.83
CA LEU A 4 -0.63 2.62 -9.28
C LEU A 4 -1.50 2.21 -8.11
N PHE A 5 -2.51 3.02 -7.81
CA PHE A 5 -3.51 2.70 -6.80
C PHE A 5 -4.55 1.77 -7.41
N LEU A 6 -4.51 0.48 -7.08
CA LEU A 6 -5.47 -0.51 -7.58
C LEU A 6 -6.77 -0.48 -6.78
N GLY A 7 -6.71 -0.08 -5.52
CA GLY A 7 -7.87 0.19 -4.69
C GLY A 7 -7.50 1.14 -3.56
N THR A 8 -8.46 1.97 -3.17
CA THR A 8 -8.26 3.10 -2.26
C THR A 8 -9.28 3.14 -1.11
N GLY A 9 -10.06 2.08 -0.93
CA GLY A 9 -11.11 1.99 0.08
C GLY A 9 -10.76 1.16 1.31
N ALA A 10 -11.34 1.56 2.44
CA ALA A 10 -11.25 0.87 3.72
C ALA A 10 -12.38 -0.18 3.89
N ALA A 11 -12.06 -1.29 4.56
CA ALA A 11 -12.95 -2.33 5.10
C ALA A 11 -13.78 -3.15 4.09
N MET A 12 -14.51 -2.52 3.17
CA MET A 12 -15.40 -3.21 2.22
C MET A 12 -15.32 -2.55 0.84
N PRO A 13 -15.41 -3.31 -0.27
CA PRO A 13 -15.54 -2.71 -1.59
C PRO A 13 -16.82 -1.89 -1.70
N SER A 14 -16.77 -0.74 -2.37
CA SER A 14 -17.94 0.09 -2.68
C SER A 14 -18.16 0.22 -4.18
N LYS A 15 -19.21 0.94 -4.57
CA LYS A 15 -19.49 1.30 -5.96
C LYS A 15 -18.34 2.10 -6.61
N TYR A 16 -17.60 2.89 -5.84
CA TYR A 16 -16.63 3.86 -6.36
C TYR A 16 -15.18 3.52 -6.04
N ARG A 17 -14.93 2.76 -4.96
CA ARG A 17 -13.57 2.39 -4.54
C ARG A 17 -13.54 0.92 -4.12
N ASN A 18 -12.61 0.20 -4.72
CA ASN A 18 -12.23 -1.13 -4.27
C ASN A 18 -11.33 -1.05 -3.03
N VAL A 19 -11.20 -2.16 -2.32
CA VAL A 19 -10.34 -2.25 -1.14
C VAL A 19 -8.85 -2.12 -1.46
N THR A 20 -8.08 -1.70 -0.46
CA THR A 20 -6.69 -1.27 -0.58
C THR A 20 -5.76 -2.24 -1.30
N ALA A 21 -5.11 -1.73 -2.35
CA ALA A 21 -3.98 -2.35 -3.00
C ALA A 21 -3.21 -1.30 -3.80
N THR A 22 -1.88 -1.27 -3.67
CA THR A 22 -1.01 -0.36 -4.43
C THR A 22 0.06 -1.14 -5.14
N TYR A 23 0.20 -0.96 -6.45
CA TYR A 23 1.28 -1.54 -7.25
C TYR A 23 2.37 -0.50 -7.48
N LEU A 24 3.58 -0.80 -7.00
CA LEU A 24 4.78 -0.03 -7.29
C LEU A 24 5.50 -0.66 -8.48
N HIS A 25 5.55 0.08 -9.59
CA HIS A 25 6.24 -0.32 -10.79
C HIS A 25 7.56 0.44 -10.91
N ILE A 26 8.68 -0.29 -10.83
CA ILE A 26 10.04 0.23 -10.94
C ILE A 26 10.59 -0.04 -12.35
N PHE A 27 9.69 -0.11 -13.34
CA PHE A 27 9.96 -0.31 -14.75
C PHE A 27 10.82 -1.56 -15.01
N ALA A 28 12.00 -1.40 -15.59
CA ALA A 28 12.90 -2.50 -15.93
C ALA A 28 13.35 -3.34 -14.72
N ARG A 29 13.22 -2.81 -13.49
CA ARG A 29 13.56 -3.52 -12.24
C ARG A 29 12.39 -4.31 -11.63
N GLY A 30 11.28 -4.44 -12.34
CA GLY A 30 10.10 -5.18 -11.88
C GLY A 30 9.17 -4.31 -11.02
N GLY A 31 8.44 -4.95 -10.12
CA GLY A 31 7.49 -4.25 -9.26
C GLY A 31 7.01 -5.08 -8.08
N MET A 32 6.38 -4.39 -7.13
CA MET A 32 5.88 -4.98 -5.90
C MET A 32 4.47 -4.51 -5.58
N LEU A 33 3.68 -5.37 -4.95
CA LEU A 33 2.39 -4.99 -4.37
C LEU A 33 2.57 -4.59 -2.91
N LEU A 34 1.98 -3.46 -2.53
CA LEU A 34 1.78 -3.01 -1.16
C LEU A 34 0.31 -3.20 -0.82
N ASP A 35 0.04 -4.15 0.07
CA ASP A 35 -1.28 -4.71 0.29
C ASP A 35 -1.92 -5.28 -1.00
N CYS A 36 -2.91 -6.14 -0.82
CA CYS A 36 -3.55 -6.90 -1.87
C CYS A 36 -4.97 -7.30 -1.46
N GLY A 37 -5.82 -6.31 -1.25
CA GLY A 37 -7.24 -6.50 -0.98
C GLY A 37 -7.97 -7.31 -2.07
N GLU A 38 -9.20 -7.72 -1.77
CA GLU A 38 -10.07 -8.40 -2.72
C GLU A 38 -10.17 -7.64 -4.05
N GLY A 39 -10.26 -8.37 -5.18
CA GLY A 39 -10.42 -7.74 -6.49
C GLY A 39 -9.15 -7.16 -7.12
N THR A 40 -8.00 -7.15 -6.43
CA THR A 40 -6.71 -6.62 -6.94
C THR A 40 -6.35 -7.12 -8.34
N TYR A 41 -6.46 -8.43 -8.61
CA TYR A 41 -6.22 -8.98 -9.96
C TYR A 41 -7.22 -8.47 -11.00
N GLY A 42 -8.49 -8.28 -10.61
CA GLY A 42 -9.52 -7.67 -11.46
C GLY A 42 -9.17 -6.23 -11.83
N GLN A 43 -8.70 -5.44 -10.86
CA GLN A 43 -8.25 -4.06 -11.07
C GLN A 43 -7.03 -3.99 -12.01
N LEU A 44 -6.07 -4.93 -11.88
CA LEU A 44 -4.97 -5.07 -12.85
C LEU A 44 -5.49 -5.35 -14.26
N ARG A 45 -6.43 -6.30 -14.43
CA ARG A 45 -7.04 -6.58 -15.74
C ARG A 45 -7.81 -5.40 -16.30
N ARG A 46 -8.47 -4.60 -15.45
CA ARG A 46 -9.18 -3.38 -15.85
C ARG A 46 -8.21 -2.32 -16.37
N ARG A 47 -7.05 -2.17 -15.71
CA ARG A 47 -6.02 -1.17 -16.05
C ARG A 47 -5.18 -1.53 -17.28
N TYR A 48 -4.81 -2.80 -17.42
CA TYR A 48 -3.84 -3.26 -18.41
C TYR A 48 -4.42 -4.17 -19.49
N GLY A 49 -5.64 -4.68 -19.31
CA GLY A 49 -6.17 -5.78 -20.11
C GLY A 49 -5.62 -7.13 -19.63
N ALA A 50 -6.18 -8.23 -20.17
CA ALA A 50 -5.89 -9.58 -19.67
C ALA A 50 -4.40 -9.96 -19.78
N ALA A 51 -3.83 -9.89 -20.98
CA ALA A 51 -2.47 -10.36 -21.24
C ALA A 51 -1.41 -9.55 -20.47
N ALA A 52 -1.55 -8.22 -20.41
CA ALA A 52 -0.60 -7.38 -19.70
C ALA A 52 -0.76 -7.46 -18.17
N ALA A 53 -1.97 -7.70 -17.65
CA ALA A 53 -2.15 -8.00 -16.23
C ALA A 53 -1.49 -9.33 -15.82
N ASP A 54 -1.57 -10.35 -16.67
CA ASP A 54 -0.88 -11.62 -16.44
C ASP A 54 0.64 -11.43 -16.46
N ALA A 55 1.15 -10.62 -17.39
CA ALA A 55 2.57 -10.25 -17.42
C ALA A 55 3.02 -9.51 -16.15
N VAL A 56 2.19 -8.58 -15.64
CA VAL A 56 2.45 -7.88 -14.37
C VAL A 56 2.52 -8.88 -13.22
N VAL A 57 1.56 -9.80 -13.11
CA VAL A 57 1.50 -10.82 -12.03
C VAL A 57 2.68 -11.79 -12.13
N ALA A 58 3.04 -12.22 -13.34
CA ALA A 58 4.21 -13.07 -13.57
C ALA A 58 5.53 -12.38 -13.18
N GLY A 59 5.64 -11.08 -13.50
CA GLY A 59 6.81 -10.25 -13.24
C GLY A 59 6.87 -9.59 -11.86
N LEU A 60 5.98 -9.94 -10.92
CA LEU A 60 6.08 -9.46 -9.54
C LEU A 60 7.38 -9.94 -8.89
N THR A 61 8.11 -9.01 -8.27
CA THR A 61 9.33 -9.28 -7.51
C THR A 61 9.02 -9.63 -6.06
N CYS A 62 8.03 -8.97 -5.44
CA CYS A 62 7.54 -9.32 -4.11
C CYS A 62 6.13 -8.77 -3.83
N VAL A 63 5.54 -9.23 -2.74
CA VAL A 63 4.35 -8.63 -2.13
C VAL A 63 4.67 -8.29 -0.68
N TRP A 64 4.27 -7.11 -0.22
CA TRP A 64 4.35 -6.70 1.17
C TRP A 64 2.93 -6.44 1.71
N ILE A 65 2.59 -7.02 2.86
CA ILE A 65 1.28 -6.87 3.52
C ILE A 65 1.46 -6.20 4.89
N SER A 66 0.71 -5.13 5.13
CA SER A 66 0.77 -4.30 6.33
C SER A 66 0.27 -5.01 7.59
N HIS A 67 -0.89 -5.65 7.52
CA HIS A 67 -1.56 -6.29 8.65
C HIS A 67 -2.59 -7.36 8.20
N ILE A 68 -3.36 -7.93 9.13
CA ILE A 68 -4.23 -9.11 8.89
C ILE A 68 -5.69 -8.79 8.58
N HIS A 69 -6.09 -7.51 8.44
CA HIS A 69 -7.46 -7.24 8.03
C HIS A 69 -7.67 -7.62 6.55
N ALA A 70 -8.86 -8.18 6.27
CA ALA A 70 -9.13 -8.88 5.01
C ALA A 70 -9.04 -7.95 3.79
N ASP A 71 -9.41 -6.68 3.96
CA ASP A 71 -9.33 -5.63 2.95
C ASP A 71 -7.89 -5.32 2.50
N HIS A 72 -6.86 -5.83 3.19
CA HIS A 72 -5.45 -5.68 2.82
C HIS A 72 -4.83 -6.94 2.21
N HIS A 73 -5.47 -8.11 2.29
CA HIS A 73 -4.81 -9.35 1.84
C HIS A 73 -5.73 -10.40 1.19
N ALA A 74 -7.04 -10.20 1.17
CA ALA A 74 -7.98 -11.21 0.66
C ALA A 74 -7.77 -11.54 -0.83
N GLY A 75 -7.22 -10.61 -1.62
CA GLY A 75 -6.87 -10.85 -3.03
C GLY A 75 -5.55 -11.60 -3.24
N LEU A 76 -4.71 -11.72 -2.20
CA LEU A 76 -3.35 -12.26 -2.33
C LEU A 76 -3.34 -13.70 -2.82
N ALA A 77 -4.22 -14.56 -2.29
CA ALA A 77 -4.33 -15.94 -2.73
C ALA A 77 -4.59 -16.02 -4.24
N ARG A 78 -5.47 -15.15 -4.78
CA ARG A 78 -5.74 -15.11 -6.21
C ARG A 78 -4.52 -14.69 -7.03
N ILE A 79 -3.76 -13.69 -6.59
CA ILE A 79 -2.52 -13.28 -7.26
C ILE A 79 -1.51 -14.44 -7.30
N LEU A 80 -1.29 -15.12 -6.17
CA LEU A 80 -0.37 -16.24 -6.06
C LEU A 80 -0.80 -17.44 -6.91
N ALA A 81 -2.10 -17.75 -6.93
CA ALA A 81 -2.67 -18.81 -7.77
C ALA A 81 -2.49 -18.51 -9.27
N VAL A 82 -2.83 -17.29 -9.70
CA VAL A 82 -2.64 -16.86 -11.09
C VAL A 82 -1.17 -16.93 -11.48
N ARG A 83 -0.27 -16.40 -10.65
CA ARG A 83 1.17 -16.46 -10.92
C ARG A 83 1.68 -17.90 -11.05
N SER A 84 1.23 -18.78 -10.16
CA SER A 84 1.60 -20.20 -10.16
C SER A 84 1.07 -20.92 -11.40
N ALA A 85 -0.12 -20.58 -11.87
CA ALA A 85 -0.68 -21.11 -13.11
C ALA A 85 0.09 -20.64 -14.36
N LEU A 86 0.56 -19.39 -14.36
CA LEU A 86 1.32 -18.80 -15.47
C LEU A 86 2.75 -19.34 -15.58
N LEU A 87 3.44 -19.54 -14.44
CA LEU A 87 4.86 -19.88 -14.40
C LEU A 87 5.14 -21.35 -14.04
N GLY A 88 4.15 -22.06 -13.51
CA GLY A 88 4.30 -23.41 -12.96
C GLY A 88 4.82 -23.41 -11.51
N LEU A 89 4.46 -24.45 -10.76
CA LEU A 89 4.80 -24.59 -9.34
C LEU A 89 6.30 -24.78 -9.05
N GLY A 90 7.08 -25.16 -10.07
CA GLY A 90 8.54 -25.30 -9.98
C GLY A 90 9.31 -24.01 -10.26
N ALA A 91 8.64 -22.92 -10.64
CA ALA A 91 9.27 -21.62 -10.82
C ALA A 91 9.75 -21.03 -9.50
N THR A 92 10.61 -20.00 -9.58
CA THR A 92 11.06 -19.26 -8.40
C THR A 92 9.86 -18.74 -7.59
N PRO A 93 9.72 -19.15 -6.31
CA PRO A 93 8.60 -18.75 -5.47
C PRO A 93 8.60 -17.24 -5.22
N LEU A 94 7.43 -16.61 -5.30
CA LEU A 94 7.29 -15.18 -5.03
C LEU A 94 7.54 -14.87 -3.54
N PRO A 95 8.48 -13.99 -3.17
CA PRO A 95 8.61 -13.48 -1.80
C PRO A 95 7.33 -12.75 -1.35
N VAL A 96 6.77 -13.20 -0.24
CA VAL A 96 5.62 -12.57 0.44
C VAL A 96 6.07 -12.14 1.83
N ILE A 97 6.22 -10.83 2.01
CA ILE A 97 6.59 -10.21 3.28
C ILE A 97 5.30 -9.83 4.01
N GLY A 98 5.12 -10.29 5.25
CA GLY A 98 3.91 -9.95 5.99
C GLY A 98 3.86 -10.45 7.43
N PRO A 99 2.82 -10.06 8.18
CA PRO A 99 2.72 -10.33 9.61
C PRO A 99 2.43 -11.79 9.89
N ARG A 100 3.02 -12.37 10.94
CA ARG A 100 2.91 -13.81 11.28
C ARG A 100 1.52 -14.46 11.10
N PRO A 101 0.38 -13.82 11.45
CA PRO A 101 -0.95 -14.38 11.18
C PRO A 101 -1.23 -14.71 9.71
N LEU A 102 -0.74 -13.89 8.76
CA LEU A 102 -0.95 -14.09 7.33
C LEU A 102 -0.34 -15.42 6.85
N ARG A 103 0.80 -15.82 7.42
CA ARG A 103 1.42 -17.13 7.12
C ARG A 103 0.44 -18.29 7.33
N ARG A 104 -0.39 -18.21 8.37
CA ARG A 104 -1.38 -19.26 8.68
C ARG A 104 -2.49 -19.30 7.64
N VAL A 105 -2.97 -18.12 7.22
CA VAL A 105 -3.99 -17.99 6.16
C VAL A 105 -3.46 -18.60 4.86
N LEU A 106 -2.28 -18.18 4.41
CA LEU A 106 -1.69 -18.69 3.16
C LEU A 106 -1.39 -20.18 3.25
N ALA A 107 -0.90 -20.68 4.39
CA ALA A 107 -0.67 -22.12 4.59
C ALA A 107 -1.96 -22.93 4.48
N ALA A 108 -3.08 -22.43 5.04
CA ALA A 108 -4.38 -23.10 4.94
C ALA A 108 -4.91 -23.10 3.50
N VAL A 109 -4.86 -21.96 2.80
CA VAL A 109 -5.31 -21.87 1.40
C VAL A 109 -4.45 -22.74 0.48
N SER A 110 -3.14 -22.83 0.74
CA SER A 110 -2.20 -23.63 -0.06
C SER A 110 -2.45 -25.14 0.02
N GLN A 111 -3.19 -25.62 1.03
CA GLN A 111 -3.63 -27.01 1.10
C GLN A 111 -4.73 -27.31 0.08
N LEU A 112 -5.49 -26.29 -0.33
CA LEU A 112 -6.61 -26.41 -1.28
C LEU A 112 -6.17 -26.06 -2.70
N GLU A 113 -5.34 -25.03 -2.85
CA GLU A 113 -4.82 -24.57 -4.14
C GLU A 113 -3.30 -24.38 -4.02
N PRO A 114 -2.48 -25.27 -4.59
CA PRO A 114 -1.02 -25.14 -4.53
C PRO A 114 -0.53 -23.83 -5.13
N MET A 115 0.30 -23.10 -4.39
CA MET A 115 0.84 -21.80 -4.78
C MET A 115 2.33 -21.73 -4.49
N ALA A 116 3.12 -21.23 -5.45
CA ALA A 116 4.57 -21.07 -5.31
C ALA A 116 4.92 -19.69 -4.72
N PHE A 117 5.06 -19.63 -3.40
CA PHE A 117 5.53 -18.44 -2.68
C PHE A 117 6.52 -18.79 -1.57
N ARG A 118 7.31 -17.78 -1.17
CA ARG A 118 8.23 -17.86 -0.05
C ARG A 118 7.84 -16.82 1.00
N TYR A 119 7.38 -17.28 2.14
CA TYR A 119 6.93 -16.40 3.21
C TYR A 119 8.11 -15.81 4.00
N ILE A 120 8.12 -14.50 4.20
CA ILE A 120 9.07 -13.75 5.01
C ILE A 120 8.28 -13.01 6.08
N ASP A 121 8.56 -13.30 7.35
CA ASP A 121 7.90 -12.61 8.47
C ASP A 121 8.40 -11.16 8.55
N THR A 122 7.49 -10.20 8.80
CA THR A 122 7.82 -8.77 8.90
C THR A 122 8.94 -8.47 9.89
N SER A 123 9.15 -9.32 10.92
CA SER A 123 10.28 -9.20 11.84
C SER A 123 11.65 -9.18 11.15
N ASN A 124 11.79 -9.77 9.95
CA ASN A 124 13.03 -9.74 9.15
C ASN A 124 13.26 -8.41 8.42
N THR A 125 12.24 -7.55 8.39
CA THR A 125 12.29 -6.20 7.80
C THR A 125 12.23 -5.10 8.86
N LEU A 126 12.20 -5.45 10.16
CA LEU A 126 12.35 -4.45 11.20
C LEU A 126 13.81 -3.94 11.22
N PRO A 127 14.05 -2.66 11.59
CA PRO A 127 15.40 -2.18 11.82
C PRO A 127 16.10 -3.06 12.85
N LEU A 128 17.22 -3.67 12.46
CA LEU A 128 18.07 -4.42 13.37
C LEU A 128 19.14 -3.49 13.93
N PRO A 129 19.47 -3.57 15.23
CA PRO A 129 20.63 -2.89 15.74
C PRO A 129 21.92 -3.49 15.12
N PRO A 130 22.99 -2.68 14.94
CA PRO A 130 24.18 -3.08 14.17
C PRO A 130 24.91 -4.33 14.69
N ASP A 131 24.71 -4.66 15.96
CA ASP A 131 25.33 -5.76 16.68
C ASP A 131 24.58 -7.10 16.57
N GLN A 132 23.43 -7.12 15.90
CA GLN A 132 22.57 -8.30 15.72
C GLN A 132 22.39 -8.70 14.25
N ALA A 133 23.40 -8.47 13.40
CA ALA A 133 23.39 -9.03 12.06
C ALA A 133 23.46 -10.57 12.15
N PRO A 134 22.40 -11.32 11.78
CA PRO A 134 22.45 -12.78 11.83
C PRO A 134 23.37 -13.32 10.73
N ASP A 135 23.94 -14.50 10.95
CA ASP A 135 24.74 -15.20 9.93
C ASP A 135 23.91 -15.41 8.65
N GLU A 136 24.38 -14.87 7.53
CA GLU A 136 23.73 -15.01 6.23
C GLU A 136 23.95 -16.41 5.66
N VAL A 137 22.99 -17.29 5.94
CA VAL A 137 22.91 -18.59 5.26
C VAL A 137 22.14 -18.44 3.96
N ASP A 138 22.64 -19.03 2.88
CA ASP A 138 21.92 -19.12 1.61
C ASP A 138 20.55 -19.78 1.83
N GLY A 139 19.50 -19.24 1.21
CA GLY A 139 18.13 -19.65 1.48
C GLY A 139 17.54 -19.18 2.83
N SER A 140 18.17 -18.25 3.54
CA SER A 140 17.56 -17.55 4.69
C SER A 140 16.55 -16.47 4.27
N PRO A 141 15.53 -16.12 5.10
CA PRO A 141 14.61 -15.03 4.80
C PRO A 141 15.31 -13.70 4.52
N ARG A 142 16.48 -13.47 5.15
CA ARG A 142 17.30 -12.28 4.92
C ARG A 142 17.96 -12.28 3.55
N ALA A 143 18.53 -13.40 3.11
CA ALA A 143 19.07 -13.52 1.75
C ALA A 143 18.00 -13.27 0.67
N ALA A 144 16.76 -13.73 0.89
CA ALA A 144 15.64 -13.43 0.00
C ALA A 144 15.27 -11.94 0.00
N LEU A 145 15.31 -11.29 1.16
CA LEU A 145 15.05 -9.85 1.27
C LEU A 145 16.13 -9.03 0.55
N GLU A 146 17.40 -9.37 0.72
CA GLU A 146 18.50 -8.69 0.01
C GLU A 146 18.42 -8.92 -1.51
N ALA A 147 18.00 -10.10 -1.97
CA ALA A 147 17.70 -10.34 -3.38
C ALA A 147 16.57 -9.44 -3.91
N VAL A 148 15.46 -9.30 -3.15
CA VAL A 148 14.36 -8.38 -3.49
C VAL A 148 14.86 -6.94 -3.57
N LYS A 149 15.66 -6.49 -2.59
CA LYS A 149 16.25 -5.15 -2.56
C LYS A 149 17.16 -4.92 -3.78
N ALA A 150 18.04 -5.87 -4.08
CA ALA A 150 18.94 -5.79 -5.22
C ALA A 150 18.18 -5.73 -6.55
N GLU A 151 17.17 -6.58 -6.74
CA GLU A 151 16.35 -6.60 -7.96
C GLU A 151 15.58 -5.29 -8.16
N LEU A 152 14.92 -4.78 -7.10
CA LEU A 152 14.15 -3.54 -7.14
C LEU A 152 15.02 -2.26 -7.13
N GLY A 153 16.32 -2.37 -6.84
CA GLY A 153 17.22 -1.22 -6.68
C GLY A 153 16.91 -0.40 -5.42
N LEU A 154 16.67 -1.08 -4.30
CA LEU A 154 16.37 -0.51 -3.00
C LEU A 154 17.56 -0.62 -2.04
N GLU A 155 17.97 0.49 -1.46
CA GLU A 155 18.90 0.49 -0.33
C GLU A 155 18.16 0.21 0.99
N ARG A 156 16.88 0.60 1.08
CA ARG A 156 16.02 0.42 2.26
C ARG A 156 14.71 -0.25 1.89
N LEU A 157 14.38 -1.31 2.63
CA LEU A 157 13.07 -1.95 2.68
C LEU A 157 12.83 -2.34 4.13
N GLU A 158 12.21 -1.44 4.88
CA GLU A 158 12.06 -1.58 6.33
C GLU A 158 10.62 -1.39 6.76
N SER A 159 10.11 -2.33 7.54
CA SER A 159 8.82 -2.19 8.20
C SER A 159 8.99 -1.54 9.56
N PHE A 160 7.97 -0.83 10.03
CA PHE A 160 7.94 -0.23 11.37
C PHE A 160 6.56 -0.44 12.01
N PRO A 161 6.48 -0.65 13.33
CA PRO A 161 5.21 -0.88 14.00
C PRO A 161 4.34 0.37 14.00
N VAL A 162 3.03 0.19 13.87
CA VAL A 162 2.04 1.28 13.89
C VAL A 162 0.90 1.00 14.88
N VAL A 163 0.04 2.00 15.11
CA VAL A 163 -0.98 1.96 16.19
C VAL A 163 -2.33 1.55 15.62
N HIS A 164 -2.56 0.24 15.49
CA HIS A 164 -3.81 -0.29 14.93
C HIS A 164 -4.22 -1.64 15.55
N CYS A 165 -4.05 -2.76 14.85
CA CYS A 165 -4.22 -4.12 15.40
C CYS A 165 -2.87 -4.70 15.85
N ALA A 166 -2.89 -5.86 16.50
CA ALA A 166 -1.65 -6.58 16.79
C ALA A 166 -0.95 -6.97 15.47
N HIS A 167 0.37 -6.78 15.40
CA HIS A 167 1.17 -7.03 14.20
C HIS A 167 0.75 -6.18 12.98
N ALA A 168 0.46 -4.90 13.22
CA ALA A 168 0.29 -3.90 12.16
C ALA A 168 1.59 -3.11 11.94
N PHE A 169 1.91 -2.87 10.66
CA PHE A 169 3.14 -2.22 10.26
C PHE A 169 2.91 -1.19 9.14
N GLY A 170 3.75 -0.16 9.12
CA GLY A 170 4.02 0.65 7.94
C GLY A 170 5.31 0.20 7.26
N LEU A 171 5.61 0.78 6.10
CA LEU A 171 6.77 0.45 5.26
C LEU A 171 7.54 1.71 4.87
N ALA A 172 8.87 1.64 4.96
CA ALA A 172 9.78 2.66 4.47
C ALA A 172 10.70 2.08 3.38
N LEU A 173 10.68 2.71 2.22
CA LEU A 173 11.48 2.38 1.05
C LEU A 173 12.42 3.54 0.73
N ALA A 174 13.65 3.21 0.36
CA ALA A 174 14.58 4.15 -0.25
C ALA A 174 15.30 3.43 -1.39
N SER A 175 15.38 4.10 -2.54
CA SER A 175 16.01 3.58 -3.74
C SER A 175 17.39 4.15 -3.94
N CYS A 176 18.26 3.34 -4.55
CA CYS A 176 19.59 3.75 -4.99
C CYS A 176 19.53 4.91 -6.02
N ASP A 177 18.36 5.16 -6.64
CA ASP A 177 18.14 6.27 -7.57
C ASP A 177 17.73 7.58 -6.88
N GLY A 178 17.70 7.62 -5.54
CA GLY A 178 17.49 8.83 -4.76
C GLY A 178 16.04 9.20 -4.43
N TRP A 179 15.06 8.34 -4.77
CA TRP A 179 13.68 8.49 -4.31
C TRP A 179 13.41 7.66 -3.06
N SER A 180 12.46 8.10 -2.24
CA SER A 180 12.01 7.41 -1.03
C SER A 180 10.49 7.45 -0.89
N LEU A 181 9.92 6.38 -0.35
CA LEU A 181 8.49 6.24 -0.15
C LEU A 181 8.22 5.69 1.25
N ALA A 182 7.29 6.32 1.99
CA ALA A 182 6.74 5.75 3.21
C ALA A 182 5.26 5.41 3.00
N LEU A 183 4.82 4.27 3.53
CA LEU A 183 3.43 3.84 3.59
C LEU A 183 3.05 3.67 5.06
N SER A 184 1.94 4.27 5.49
CA SER A 184 1.49 4.17 6.88
C SER A 184 0.96 2.79 7.26
N GLY A 185 0.28 2.10 6.35
CA GLY A 185 -0.72 1.09 6.72
C GLY A 185 -1.88 1.74 7.48
N ASP A 186 -2.71 0.93 8.14
CA ASP A 186 -3.77 1.43 9.02
C ASP A 186 -3.16 1.79 10.37
N THR A 187 -3.44 3.00 10.87
CA THR A 187 -2.85 3.52 12.11
C THR A 187 -3.53 4.77 12.65
N ARG A 188 -3.73 4.84 13.96
CA ARG A 188 -3.82 6.14 14.66
C ARG A 188 -2.55 6.98 14.44
N PRO A 189 -2.57 8.29 14.72
CA PRO A 189 -1.38 9.13 14.68
C PRO A 189 -0.18 8.44 15.35
N CYS A 190 0.89 8.27 14.58
CA CYS A 190 2.02 7.46 14.98
C CYS A 190 3.32 8.17 14.64
N ALA A 191 4.13 8.47 15.65
CA ALA A 191 5.43 9.13 15.47
C ALA A 191 6.39 8.30 14.59
N ALA A 192 6.22 6.98 14.53
CA ALA A 192 7.01 6.12 13.66
C ALA A 192 6.74 6.41 12.17
N VAL A 193 5.50 6.76 11.79
CA VAL A 193 5.17 7.18 10.42
C VAL A 193 5.91 8.46 10.07
N VAL A 194 5.86 9.47 10.96
CA VAL A 194 6.57 10.75 10.77
C VAL A 194 8.08 10.53 10.63
N THR A 195 8.65 9.67 11.48
CA THR A 195 10.08 9.33 11.45
C THR A 195 10.46 8.59 10.17
N ALA A 196 9.65 7.62 9.74
CA ALA A 196 9.89 6.84 8.54
C ALA A 196 9.76 7.67 7.26
N ALA A 197 8.83 8.62 7.24
CA ALA A 197 8.52 9.50 6.12
C ALA A 197 9.37 10.78 6.09
N LYS A 198 10.33 10.94 7.02
CA LYS A 198 11.13 12.16 7.14
C LYS A 198 11.85 12.46 5.82
N ASP A 199 11.57 13.64 5.25
CA ASP A 199 12.07 14.10 3.95
C ASP A 199 11.76 13.14 2.78
N ALA A 200 10.72 12.31 2.90
CA ALA A 200 10.39 11.33 1.88
C ALA A 200 9.91 11.99 0.57
N THR A 201 10.20 11.36 -0.57
CA THR A 201 9.64 11.80 -1.86
C THR A 201 8.13 11.69 -1.87
N VAL A 202 7.59 10.59 -1.35
CA VAL A 202 6.15 10.34 -1.23
C VAL A 202 5.85 9.70 0.12
N LEU A 203 4.85 10.23 0.81
CA LEU A 203 4.14 9.55 1.90
C LEU A 203 2.78 9.10 1.37
N ILE A 204 2.48 7.81 1.40
CA ILE A 204 1.13 7.28 1.25
C ILE A 204 0.57 7.08 2.66
N HIS A 205 -0.45 7.83 3.02
CA HIS A 205 -1.06 7.77 4.34
C HIS A 205 -2.52 7.33 4.22
N GLU A 206 -2.97 6.48 5.14
CA GLU A 206 -4.39 6.21 5.27
C GLU A 206 -5.18 7.47 5.66
N ASP A 207 -6.46 7.49 5.30
CA ASP A 207 -7.39 8.57 5.64
C ASP A 207 -8.71 7.95 6.07
N GLY A 208 -8.81 7.69 7.37
CA GLY A 208 -9.94 6.99 7.98
C GLY A 208 -11.24 7.78 7.81
N GLU A 209 -11.37 8.96 8.41
CA GLU A 209 -12.64 9.70 8.47
C GLU A 209 -12.43 11.23 8.58
N GLY A 210 -13.41 12.02 8.13
CA GLY A 210 -13.45 13.49 8.29
C GLY A 210 -13.89 13.94 9.69
N TYR A 211 -13.70 15.22 10.03
CA TYR A 211 -13.86 15.79 11.40
C TYR A 211 -15.13 15.37 12.18
N GLU A 212 -16.23 15.08 11.49
CA GLU A 212 -17.52 14.73 12.09
C GLU A 212 -17.51 13.37 12.83
N TYR A 213 -16.47 12.55 12.64
CA TYR A 213 -16.42 11.16 13.13
C TYR A 213 -15.22 10.86 14.05
N GLU A 214 -14.64 11.87 14.70
CA GLU A 214 -13.44 11.72 15.53
C GLU A 214 -13.51 10.57 16.56
N GLN A 215 -14.65 10.44 17.26
CA GLN A 215 -14.84 9.37 18.24
C GLN A 215 -14.80 7.97 17.61
N GLU A 216 -15.33 7.83 16.39
CA GLU A 216 -15.33 6.56 15.66
C GLU A 216 -13.94 6.21 15.15
N ALA A 217 -13.21 7.16 14.58
CA ALA A 217 -11.84 6.95 14.12
C ALA A 217 -10.89 6.55 15.26
N VAL A 218 -11.03 7.18 16.43
CA VAL A 218 -10.29 6.79 17.64
C VAL A 218 -10.64 5.35 18.07
N ALA A 219 -11.94 5.00 18.06
CA ALA A 219 -12.40 3.68 18.45
C ALA A 219 -11.95 2.57 17.48
N LYS A 220 -12.01 2.84 16.17
CA LYS A 220 -11.59 1.92 15.09
C LYS A 220 -10.08 1.93 14.84
N ARG A 221 -9.36 2.87 15.45
CA ARG A 221 -7.91 3.04 15.36
C ARG A 221 -7.39 3.41 13.95
N HIS A 222 -8.04 4.39 13.33
CA HIS A 222 -7.61 5.00 12.06
C HIS A 222 -7.30 6.48 12.24
N SER A 223 -6.40 7.03 11.42
CA SER A 223 -6.13 8.47 11.37
C SER A 223 -7.28 9.24 10.74
N MET A 224 -7.49 10.47 11.21
CA MET A 224 -8.35 11.45 10.54
C MET A 224 -7.60 12.13 9.40
N THR A 225 -8.33 12.70 8.43
CA THR A 225 -7.72 13.43 7.31
C THR A 225 -6.70 14.47 7.76
N HIS A 226 -7.04 15.30 8.76
CA HIS A 226 -6.15 16.35 9.25
C HIS A 226 -4.92 15.80 9.96
N GLU A 227 -5.01 14.63 10.60
CA GLU A 227 -3.88 13.97 11.25
C GLU A 227 -2.93 13.36 10.22
N ALA A 228 -3.46 12.74 9.17
CA ALA A 228 -2.69 12.21 8.05
C ALA A 228 -1.94 13.34 7.32
N VAL A 229 -2.62 14.47 7.10
CA VAL A 229 -2.01 15.68 6.53
C VAL A 229 -0.90 16.20 7.44
N ALA A 230 -1.16 16.39 8.73
CA ALA A 230 -0.18 16.86 9.70
C ALA A 230 1.06 15.94 9.76
N ALA A 231 0.87 14.61 9.74
CA ALA A 231 1.97 13.66 9.72
C ALA A 231 2.89 13.87 8.51
N GLY A 232 2.33 14.14 7.33
CA GLY A 232 3.11 14.47 6.13
C GLY A 232 3.88 15.78 6.26
N GLN A 233 3.29 16.80 6.89
CA GLN A 233 3.96 18.08 7.13
C GLN A 233 5.10 17.97 8.13
N ASP A 234 4.85 17.30 9.26
CA ASP A 234 5.83 17.09 10.32
C ASP A 234 7.01 16.27 9.80
N ALA A 235 6.73 15.32 8.89
CA ALA A 235 7.74 14.55 8.19
C ALA A 235 8.49 15.38 7.12
N ARG A 236 7.96 16.52 6.70
CA ARG A 236 8.42 17.28 5.51
C ARG A 236 8.45 16.41 4.26
N ALA A 237 7.48 15.51 4.12
CA ALA A 237 7.32 14.71 2.90
C ALA A 237 7.07 15.65 1.71
N TYR A 238 7.71 15.39 0.58
CA TYR A 238 7.55 16.23 -0.60
C TYR A 238 6.11 16.19 -1.13
N ARG A 239 5.49 15.00 -1.15
CA ARG A 239 4.05 14.82 -1.40
C ARG A 239 3.45 13.81 -0.43
N THR A 240 2.24 14.11 0.04
CA THR A 240 1.40 13.20 0.81
C THR A 240 0.22 12.77 -0.06
N LEU A 241 0.09 11.48 -0.32
CA LEU A 241 -1.02 10.87 -1.04
C LEU A 241 -1.94 10.19 -0.03
N LEU A 242 -3.15 10.70 0.13
CA LEU A 242 -4.18 10.11 0.98
C LEU A 242 -4.82 8.93 0.24
N SER A 243 -5.02 7.81 0.94
CA SER A 243 -5.66 6.59 0.43
C SER A 243 -6.44 5.91 1.58
N HIS A 244 -6.98 4.72 1.34
CA HIS A 244 -7.72 3.94 2.35
C HIS A 244 -8.88 4.76 2.98
N PHE A 245 -9.76 5.27 2.13
CA PHE A 245 -10.88 6.10 2.54
C PHE A 245 -12.03 5.25 3.09
N SER A 246 -12.67 5.69 4.17
CA SER A 246 -13.93 5.10 4.63
C SER A 246 -14.99 5.11 3.52
N GLN A 247 -15.57 3.94 3.26
CA GLN A 247 -16.58 3.75 2.21
C GLN A 247 -18.00 4.10 2.65
N ARG A 248 -18.21 4.44 3.92
CA ARG A 248 -19.55 4.82 4.41
C ARG A 248 -20.01 6.16 3.87
N TYR A 249 -19.07 7.02 3.47
CA TYR A 249 -19.32 8.35 2.93
C TYR A 249 -18.34 8.61 1.78
N PRO A 250 -18.69 8.28 0.54
CA PRO A 250 -17.80 8.44 -0.62
C PRO A 250 -17.72 9.92 -1.04
N LYS A 251 -17.26 10.77 -0.13
CA LYS A 251 -16.96 12.18 -0.37
C LYS A 251 -15.50 12.32 -0.71
N ILE A 252 -15.15 13.32 -1.52
CA ILE A 252 -13.75 13.73 -1.63
C ILE A 252 -13.40 14.46 -0.33
N PRO A 253 -12.32 14.06 0.37
CA PRO A 253 -11.85 14.79 1.53
C PRO A 253 -11.61 16.27 1.21
N THR A 254 -12.16 17.16 2.03
CA THR A 254 -11.87 18.59 1.94
C THR A 254 -10.47 18.82 2.51
N ILE A 255 -9.52 19.12 1.63
CA ILE A 255 -8.17 19.51 2.02
C ILE A 255 -8.15 21.01 2.29
N ASP A 256 -7.66 21.42 3.46
CA ASP A 256 -7.42 22.82 3.77
C ASP A 256 -6.49 23.45 2.72
N ALA A 257 -6.81 24.65 2.25
CA ALA A 257 -6.05 25.35 1.22
C ALA A 257 -4.56 25.53 1.58
N SER A 258 -4.22 25.59 2.88
CA SER A 258 -2.85 25.65 3.38
C SER A 258 -2.02 24.40 3.07
N PHE A 259 -2.67 23.26 2.81
CA PHE A 259 -2.03 21.96 2.55
C PHE A 259 -2.24 21.46 1.11
N ALA A 260 -3.02 22.20 0.32
CA ALA A 260 -3.34 21.85 -1.06
C ALA A 260 -2.13 21.80 -2.00
N ALA A 261 -0.98 22.37 -1.61
CA ALA A 261 0.25 22.31 -2.42
C ALA A 261 1.10 21.03 -2.19
N SER A 262 0.86 20.30 -1.10
CA SER A 262 1.65 19.12 -0.70
C SER A 262 0.82 17.84 -0.61
N THR A 263 -0.50 17.96 -0.47
CA THR A 263 -1.42 16.82 -0.27
C THR A 263 -2.22 16.54 -1.53
N CYS A 264 -2.35 15.27 -1.90
CA CYS A 264 -3.17 14.79 -3.00
C CYS A 264 -4.04 13.62 -2.54
N ILE A 265 -5.07 13.30 -3.32
CA ILE A 265 -6.07 12.28 -3.00
C ILE A 265 -5.95 11.15 -4.03
N ALA A 266 -5.77 9.92 -3.57
CA ALA A 266 -5.71 8.76 -4.43
C ALA A 266 -7.11 8.35 -4.92
N PHE A 267 -7.17 7.83 -6.14
CA PHE A 267 -8.37 7.21 -6.70
C PHE A 267 -8.03 5.84 -7.24
N ASP A 268 -9.01 4.96 -7.30
CA ASP A 268 -8.85 3.68 -7.97
C ASP A 268 -8.38 3.88 -9.41
N LEU A 269 -7.38 3.09 -9.80
CA LEU A 269 -6.67 3.11 -11.07
C LEU A 269 -5.87 4.39 -11.36
N MET A 270 -5.73 5.30 -10.38
CA MET A 270 -4.84 6.44 -10.47
C MET A 270 -3.39 5.97 -10.56
N SER A 271 -2.67 6.47 -11.56
CA SER A 271 -1.23 6.26 -11.71
C SER A 271 -0.48 7.57 -11.49
N VAL A 272 0.56 7.53 -10.67
CA VAL A 272 1.42 8.67 -10.37
C VAL A 272 2.86 8.30 -10.70
N ASN A 273 3.44 8.95 -11.72
CA ASN A 273 4.87 8.89 -11.96
C ASN A 273 5.56 9.97 -11.12
N LEU A 274 6.77 9.70 -10.62
CA LEU A 274 7.55 10.70 -9.86
C LEU A 274 7.73 12.02 -10.61
N GLN A 275 7.83 11.98 -11.95
CA GLN A 275 7.96 13.17 -12.77
C GLN A 275 6.74 14.12 -12.68
N ASP A 276 5.57 13.58 -12.32
CA ASP A 276 4.29 14.32 -12.29
C ASP A 276 3.99 14.89 -10.89
N LEU A 277 4.78 14.53 -9.87
CA LEU A 277 4.58 15.01 -8.50
C LEU A 277 4.55 16.56 -8.38
N PRO A 278 5.37 17.34 -9.10
CA PRO A 278 5.29 18.80 -9.06
C PRO A 278 3.89 19.33 -9.42
N THR A 279 3.24 18.72 -10.41
CA THR A 279 1.95 19.17 -10.96
C THR A 279 0.74 18.53 -10.32
N LEU A 280 0.92 17.39 -9.63
CA LEU A 280 -0.18 16.61 -9.06
C LEU A 280 -1.18 17.41 -8.21
N PRO A 281 -0.74 18.34 -7.32
CA PRO A 281 -1.69 19.07 -6.48
C PRO A 281 -2.59 20.04 -7.27
N ALA A 282 -2.15 20.49 -8.46
CA ALA A 282 -2.94 21.38 -9.30
C ALA A 282 -4.22 20.73 -9.86
N VAL A 283 -4.32 19.40 -9.81
CA VAL A 283 -5.48 18.65 -10.28
C VAL A 283 -6.56 18.53 -9.20
N VAL A 284 -6.20 18.68 -7.92
CA VAL A 284 -7.11 18.50 -6.78
C VAL A 284 -8.36 19.41 -6.86
N PRO A 285 -8.27 20.71 -7.18
CA PRO A 285 -9.47 21.55 -7.29
C PRO A 285 -10.45 21.09 -8.39
N ALA A 286 -9.93 20.59 -9.51
CA ALA A 286 -10.76 20.07 -10.59
C ALA A 286 -11.46 18.77 -10.17
N LEU A 287 -10.78 17.90 -9.43
CA LEU A 287 -11.37 16.68 -8.87
C LEU A 287 -12.46 17.04 -7.85
N GLN A 288 -12.22 17.97 -6.93
CA GLN A 288 -13.25 18.41 -5.98
C GLN A 288 -14.53 18.88 -6.66
N LEU A 289 -14.43 19.62 -7.77
CA LEU A 289 -15.60 20.04 -8.56
C LEU A 289 -16.31 18.86 -9.22
N LEU A 290 -15.58 17.90 -9.80
CA LEU A 290 -16.16 16.76 -10.50
C LEU A 290 -17.02 15.85 -9.62
N PHE A 291 -16.69 15.73 -8.33
CA PHE A 291 -17.42 14.87 -7.41
C PHE A 291 -18.40 15.63 -6.51
N GLN A 292 -18.59 16.93 -6.74
CA GLN A 292 -19.52 17.76 -5.97
C GLN A 292 -21.00 17.38 -6.20
N ASP A 293 -21.35 16.82 -7.37
CA ASP A 293 -22.73 16.44 -7.71
C ASP A 293 -23.10 15.02 -7.26
N SER A 294 -22.14 14.09 -7.19
CA SER A 294 -22.34 12.77 -6.59
C SER A 294 -22.75 12.86 -5.11
N GLU A 295 -22.35 13.92 -4.41
CA GLU A 295 -22.76 14.18 -3.02
C GLU A 295 -24.25 14.55 -2.91
N LYS A 296 -24.85 15.14 -3.95
CA LYS A 296 -26.27 15.53 -3.96
C LYS A 296 -27.19 14.36 -4.26
N GLU A 297 -26.75 13.43 -5.12
CA GLU A 297 -27.52 12.22 -5.44
C GLU A 297 -27.61 11.28 -4.24
N GLU A 298 -26.52 11.07 -3.50
CA GLU A 298 -26.56 10.22 -2.29
C GLU A 298 -27.36 10.83 -1.14
N ALA A 299 -27.33 12.15 -0.97
CA ALA A 299 -28.18 12.84 0.01
C ALA A 299 -29.68 12.78 -0.34
N ALA A 300 -30.03 12.46 -1.59
CA ALA A 300 -31.42 12.28 -2.03
C ALA A 300 -31.91 10.82 -1.89
N ASP A 301 -30.98 9.86 -1.85
CA ASP A 301 -31.25 8.41 -1.73
C ASP A 301 -31.13 7.86 -0.29
N ALA A 302 -30.70 8.69 0.67
CA ALA A 302 -30.57 8.37 2.10
C ALA A 302 -31.74 8.92 2.94
#